data_AF-A0A356U2R9-F1
#
_entry.id   AF-A0A356U2R9-F1
#
_cell.length_a   1.000
_cell.length_b   1.000
_cell.length_c   1.000
_cell.angle_alpha   90.00
_cell.angle_beta   90.00
_cell.angle_gamma   90.00
#
_symmetry.space_group_name_H-M   'P 1'
#
loop_
_entity.id
_entity.type
_entity.pdbx_description
1 polymer ?
#
loop_
_entity_poly.entity_id
_entity_poly.type
_entity_poly.pdbx_seq_one_letter_code
_entity_poly.pdbx_strand_id
1 'polypeptide(L)'
;MAYRQRQNLKIHDALCDFLELEVLPDLPVVPETFFSGLDHLDRYFSEKNIKLLEKRDDLQEKIDQWHRDHRDQDFDKDAYKKFLRDIGYLVPEPKQVRVETTNVDDEIATLAGPQLV
;
A
#
# COMPACT_ATOMS: atom_id res chain seq x y z
N MET A 1 -17.43 -5.20 23.00
CA MET A 1 -16.16 -4.57 22.61
C MET A 1 -16.42 -3.07 22.52
N ALA A 2 -15.65 -2.25 23.22
CA ALA A 2 -15.94 -0.83 23.39
C ALA A 2 -15.05 0.02 22.47
N TYR A 3 -15.63 1.06 21.89
CA TYR A 3 -15.02 1.96 20.92
C TYR A 3 -15.17 3.41 21.41
N ARG A 4 -14.12 4.20 21.21
CA ARG A 4 -14.10 5.64 21.45
C ARG A 4 -14.28 6.41 20.15
N GLN A 5 -15.09 7.45 20.22
CA GLN A 5 -15.19 8.43 19.15
C GLN A 5 -13.99 9.39 19.23
N ARG A 6 -13.20 9.46 18.17
CA ARG A 6 -12.12 10.44 17.98
C ARG A 6 -12.36 11.12 16.63
N GLN A 7 -12.75 12.40 16.64
CA GLN A 7 -13.19 13.10 15.43
C GLN A 7 -14.34 12.34 14.74
N ASN A 8 -14.25 11.97 13.45
CA ASN A 8 -15.24 11.13 12.78
C ASN A 8 -14.90 9.63 12.84
N LEU A 9 -13.81 9.25 13.50
CA LEU A 9 -13.36 7.86 13.62
C LEU A 9 -13.96 7.18 14.85
N LYS A 10 -14.29 5.90 14.69
CA LYS A 10 -14.59 4.98 15.80
C LYS A 10 -13.40 4.05 15.98
N ILE A 11 -12.63 4.30 17.03
CA ILE A 11 -11.38 3.59 17.31
C ILE A 11 -11.59 2.68 18.50
N HIS A 12 -11.08 1.45 18.44
CA HIS A 12 -11.21 0.50 19.53
C HIS A 12 -10.49 1.01 20.79
N ASP A 13 -11.08 0.84 21.97
CA ASP A 13 -10.58 1.44 23.21
C ASP A 13 -9.12 1.09 23.51
N ALA A 14 -8.75 -0.18 23.34
CA ALA A 14 -7.37 -0.62 23.56
C ALA A 14 -6.34 0.14 22.69
N LEU A 15 -6.71 0.52 21.46
CA LEU A 15 -5.82 1.30 20.61
C LEU A 15 -5.75 2.76 21.04
N CYS A 16 -6.87 3.34 21.48
CA CYS A 16 -6.86 4.68 22.06
C CYS A 16 -5.99 4.75 23.31
N ASP A 17 -6.14 3.79 24.23
CA ASP A 17 -5.32 3.74 25.46
C ASP A 17 -3.84 3.59 25.14
N PHE A 18 -3.49 2.65 24.27
CA PHE A 18 -2.10 2.46 23.85
C PHE A 18 -1.49 3.75 23.27
N LEU A 19 -2.20 4.41 22.34
CA LEU A 19 -1.71 5.63 21.73
C LEU A 19 -1.55 6.76 22.75
N GLU A 20 -2.55 6.97 23.61
CA GLU A 20 -2.58 8.11 24.55
C GLU A 20 -1.68 7.92 25.77
N LEU A 21 -1.51 6.69 26.24
CA LEU A 21 -0.80 6.39 27.49
C LEU A 21 0.62 5.88 27.28
N GLU A 22 0.93 5.27 26.13
CA GLU A 22 2.23 4.64 25.89
C GLU A 22 3.02 5.27 24.74
N VAL A 23 2.37 5.68 23.65
CA VAL A 23 3.08 6.15 22.44
C VAL A 23 3.30 7.66 22.41
N LEU A 24 2.22 8.43 22.56
CA LEU A 24 2.24 9.88 22.38
C LEU A 24 2.95 10.68 23.49
N PRO A 25 3.01 10.24 24.77
CA PRO A 25 3.62 11.05 25.84
C PRO A 25 5.06 11.50 25.58
N ASP A 26 5.86 10.67 24.89
CA ASP A 26 7.28 10.94 24.63
C ASP A 26 7.53 11.58 23.25
N LEU A 27 6.47 11.92 22.51
CA LEU A 27 6.55 12.52 21.18
C LEU A 27 6.16 14.00 21.20
N PRO A 28 6.71 14.82 20.29
CA PRO A 28 6.35 16.23 20.18
C PRO A 28 5.01 16.45 19.46
N VAL A 29 4.01 15.61 19.73
CA VAL A 29 2.66 15.69 19.14
C VAL A 29 1.61 15.36 20.19
N VAL A 30 0.61 16.24 20.33
CA VAL A 30 -0.49 16.03 21.28
C VAL A 30 -1.60 15.15 20.68
N PRO A 31 -2.35 14.39 21.50
CA PRO A 31 -3.38 13.48 21.01
C PRO A 31 -4.41 14.10 20.07
N GLU A 32 -4.87 15.32 20.37
CA GLU A 32 -5.87 16.00 19.53
C GLU A 32 -5.34 16.25 18.11
N THR A 33 -4.11 16.75 17.98
CA THR A 33 -3.45 16.97 16.68
C THR A 33 -3.25 15.66 15.93
N PHE A 34 -2.84 14.60 16.65
CA PHE A 34 -2.66 13.27 16.06
C PHE A 34 -3.97 12.72 15.48
N PHE A 35 -5.05 12.67 16.28
CA PHE A 35 -6.32 12.10 15.83
C PHE A 35 -7.00 12.96 14.76
N SER A 36 -6.85 14.29 14.81
CA SER A 36 -7.31 15.19 13.74
C SER A 36 -6.58 14.92 12.42
N GLY A 37 -5.25 14.76 12.47
CA GLY A 37 -4.45 14.39 11.30
C GLY A 37 -4.83 13.03 10.74
N LEU A 38 -5.04 12.03 11.61
CA LEU A 38 -5.47 10.69 11.22
C LEU A 38 -6.84 10.71 10.53
N ASP A 39 -7.83 11.40 11.10
CA ASP A 39 -9.16 11.56 10.49
C ASP A 39 -9.09 12.23 9.11
N HIS A 40 -8.26 13.26 8.98
CA HIS A 40 -8.05 13.93 7.71
C HIS A 40 -7.43 12.99 6.67
N LEU A 41 -6.37 12.25 7.03
CA LEU A 41 -5.70 11.32 6.13
C LEU A 41 -6.61 10.15 5.73
N ASP A 42 -7.38 9.60 6.66
CA ASP A 42 -8.36 8.56 6.36
C ASP A 42 -9.38 9.04 5.32
N ARG A 43 -10.03 10.19 5.56
CA ARG A 43 -11.00 10.76 4.61
C ARG A 43 -10.40 11.05 3.24
N TYR A 44 -9.13 11.47 3.19
CA TYR A 44 -8.46 11.80 1.94
C TYR A 44 -8.00 10.57 1.15
N PHE A 45 -7.49 9.53 1.82
CA PHE A 45 -6.83 8.41 1.15
C PHE A 45 -7.67 7.13 1.08
N SER A 46 -8.71 6.96 1.90
CA SER A 46 -9.42 5.68 1.99
C SER A 46 -10.08 5.26 0.67
N GLU A 47 -10.75 6.17 -0.05
CA GLU A 47 -11.31 5.85 -1.37
C GLU A 47 -10.22 5.49 -2.39
N LYS A 48 -9.08 6.19 -2.37
CA LYS A 48 -7.95 5.89 -3.25
C LYS A 48 -7.37 4.52 -2.95
N ASN A 49 -7.24 4.15 -1.68
CA ASN A 49 -6.71 2.86 -1.27
C ASN A 49 -7.63 1.70 -1.71
N ILE A 50 -8.95 1.86 -1.53
CA ILE A 50 -9.95 0.90 -2.01
C ILE A 50 -9.83 0.70 -3.53
N LYS A 51 -9.77 1.79 -4.31
CA LYS A 51 -9.59 1.72 -5.76
C LYS A 51 -8.30 1.02 -6.19
N LEU A 52 -7.22 1.13 -5.40
CA LEU A 52 -5.97 0.41 -5.68
C LEU A 52 -6.12 -1.10 -5.45
N LEU A 53 -6.91 -1.52 -4.45
CA LEU A 53 -7.22 -2.93 -4.22
C LEU A 53 -8.13 -3.48 -5.32
N GLU A 54 -9.21 -2.76 -5.66
CA GLU A 54 -10.09 -3.12 -6.78
C GLU A 54 -9.32 -3.24 -8.09
N LYS A 55 -8.32 -2.37 -8.32
CA LYS A 55 -7.46 -2.46 -9.51
C LYS A 55 -6.62 -3.73 -9.52
N ARG A 56 -6.15 -4.21 -8.36
CA ARG A 56 -5.42 -5.48 -8.26
C ARG A 56 -6.33 -6.65 -8.59
N ASP A 57 -7.54 -6.65 -8.06
CA ASP A 57 -8.54 -7.69 -8.30
C ASP A 57 -8.93 -7.74 -9.78
N ASP A 58 -9.21 -6.58 -10.41
CA ASP A 58 -9.50 -6.46 -11.84
C ASP A 58 -8.38 -7.02 -12.72
N LEU A 59 -7.12 -6.70 -12.39
CA LEU A 59 -5.96 -7.21 -13.13
C LEU A 59 -5.84 -8.73 -12.99
N GLN A 60 -6.00 -9.25 -11.77
CA GLN A 60 -5.90 -10.68 -11.51
C GLN A 60 -7.03 -11.46 -12.19
N GLU A 61 -8.27 -10.97 -12.13
CA GLU A 61 -9.42 -11.61 -12.78
C GLU A 61 -9.21 -11.71 -14.29
N LYS A 62 -8.70 -10.64 -14.93
CA LYS A 62 -8.36 -10.64 -16.36
C LYS A 62 -7.26 -11.65 -16.68
N ILE A 63 -6.21 -11.74 -15.86
CA ILE A 63 -5.13 -12.72 -16.04
C ILE A 63 -5.67 -14.14 -15.93
N ASP A 64 -6.47 -14.42 -14.90
CA ASP A 64 -7.07 -15.73 -14.69
C ASP A 64 -8.00 -16.11 -15.86
N GLN A 65 -8.79 -15.15 -16.34
CA GLN A 65 -9.67 -15.36 -17.48
C GLN A 65 -8.89 -15.65 -18.76
N TRP A 66 -7.81 -14.92 -19.01
CA TRP A 66 -6.94 -15.17 -20.16
C TRP A 66 -6.41 -16.62 -20.15
N HIS A 67 -5.94 -17.12 -19.00
CA HIS A 67 -5.45 -18.50 -18.89
C HIS A 67 -6.58 -19.53 -19.04
N ARG A 68 -7.78 -19.26 -18.54
CA ARG A 68 -8.95 -20.15 -18.74
C ARG A 68 -9.32 -20.28 -20.22
N ASP A 69 -9.30 -19.18 -20.96
CA ASP A 69 -9.67 -19.14 -22.38
C ASP A 69 -8.61 -19.80 -23.30
N HIS A 70 -7.36 -19.93 -22.83
CA HIS A 70 -6.24 -20.51 -23.58
C HIS A 70 -5.74 -21.85 -23.00
N ARG A 71 -6.52 -22.50 -22.11
CA ARG A 71 -6.06 -23.66 -21.31
C ARG A 71 -5.55 -24.88 -22.10
N ASP A 72 -6.05 -25.09 -23.32
CA ASP A 72 -5.75 -26.26 -24.16
C ASP A 72 -4.81 -25.91 -25.32
N GLN A 73 -4.19 -24.72 -25.28
CA GLN A 73 -3.25 -24.22 -26.27
C GLN A 73 -1.84 -24.19 -25.69
N ASP A 74 -0.84 -24.35 -26.55
CA ASP A 74 0.55 -24.04 -26.16
C ASP A 74 0.67 -22.57 -25.76
N PHE A 75 1.48 -22.28 -24.75
CA PHE A 75 1.61 -20.93 -24.22
C PHE A 75 2.35 -19.99 -25.20
N ASP A 76 1.62 -19.07 -25.81
CA ASP A 76 2.17 -18.00 -26.65
C ASP A 76 2.62 -16.80 -25.80
N LYS A 77 3.94 -16.64 -25.68
CA LYS A 77 4.59 -15.56 -24.92
C LYS A 77 4.34 -14.18 -25.50
N ASP A 78 4.31 -14.04 -26.83
CA ASP A 78 4.15 -12.75 -27.48
C ASP A 78 2.70 -12.26 -27.36
N ALA A 79 1.74 -13.17 -27.54
CA ALA A 79 0.33 -12.90 -27.28
C ALA A 79 0.09 -12.51 -25.82
N TYR A 80 0.65 -13.26 -24.87
CA TYR A 80 0.49 -12.96 -23.44
C TYR A 80 1.11 -11.61 -23.05
N LYS A 81 2.31 -11.30 -23.55
CA LYS A 81 2.97 -10.01 -23.30
C LYS A 81 2.18 -8.84 -23.89
N LYS A 82 1.57 -9.03 -25.07
CA LYS A 82 0.66 -8.03 -25.65
C LYS A 82 -0.57 -7.84 -24.75
N PHE A 83 -1.23 -8.92 -24.34
CA PHE A 83 -2.37 -8.88 -23.43
C PHE A 83 -2.06 -8.12 -22.13
N LEU A 84 -0.94 -8.42 -21.47
CA LEU A 84 -0.56 -7.73 -20.23
C LEU A 84 -0.36 -6.22 -20.42
N ARG A 85 0.11 -5.77 -21.60
CA ARG A 85 0.17 -4.35 -21.92
C ARG A 85 -1.21 -3.76 -22.17
N ASP A 86 -2.06 -4.48 -22.89
CA ASP A 86 -3.40 -4.03 -23.23
C ASP A 86 -4.29 -3.80 -21.99
N ILE A 87 -4.15 -4.64 -20.95
CA ILE A 87 -4.87 -4.46 -19.66
C ILE A 87 -4.21 -3.43 -18.72
N GLY A 88 -3.07 -2.88 -19.11
CA GLY A 88 -2.29 -1.92 -18.32
C GLY A 88 -1.48 -2.53 -17.18
N TYR A 89 -1.24 -3.85 -17.20
CA TYR A 89 -0.38 -4.52 -16.22
C TYR A 89 1.11 -4.24 -16.50
N LEU A 90 1.53 -4.41 -17.76
CA LEU A 90 2.87 -4.02 -18.21
C LEU A 90 2.83 -2.61 -18.78
N VAL A 91 3.48 -1.67 -18.10
CA VAL A 91 3.63 -0.28 -18.52
C VAL A 91 4.97 -0.04 -19.22
N PRO A 92 5.12 1.02 -20.03
CA PRO A 92 6.41 1.40 -20.60
C PRO A 92 7.45 1.65 -19.52
N GLU A 93 8.65 1.13 -19.72
CA GLU A 93 9.77 1.36 -18.81
C GLU A 93 10.21 2.84 -18.86
N PRO A 94 10.41 3.51 -17.72
CA PRO A 94 10.98 4.85 -17.70
C PRO A 94 12.42 4.83 -18.21
N LYS A 95 12.81 5.82 -19.03
CA LYS A 95 14.16 5.90 -19.63
C LYS A 95 15.28 6.00 -18.59
N GLN A 96 15.00 6.65 -17.48
CA GLN A 96 15.94 6.85 -16.38
C GLN A 96 15.15 7.03 -15.09
N VAL A 97 15.66 6.44 -14.01
CA VAL A 97 15.17 6.64 -12.64
C VAL A 97 16.37 7.02 -11.79
N ARG A 98 16.21 8.03 -10.94
CA ARG A 98 17.20 8.43 -9.93
C ARG A 98 16.50 8.48 -8.57
N VAL A 99 17.10 7.84 -7.58
CA VAL A 99 16.63 7.91 -6.19
C VAL A 99 17.14 9.21 -5.57
N GLU A 100 16.25 9.90 -4.86
CA GLU A 100 16.54 11.20 -4.22
C GLU A 100 16.59 11.12 -2.69
N THR A 101 16.35 9.94 -2.12
CA THR A 101 16.28 9.72 -0.68
C THR A 101 17.61 10.05 0.00
N THR A 102 17.54 10.81 1.09
CA THR A 102 18.67 11.19 1.96
C THR A 102 18.42 10.74 3.40
N ASN A 103 19.45 10.84 4.26
CA ASN A 103 19.40 10.42 5.67
C ASN A 103 19.00 8.94 5.84
N VAL A 104 19.66 8.08 5.06
CA VAL A 104 19.47 6.62 5.11
C VAL A 104 20.63 6.02 5.88
N ASP A 105 20.34 5.18 6.87
CA ASP A 105 21.36 4.46 7.64
C ASP A 105 22.21 3.53 6.76
N ASP A 106 23.46 3.29 7.17
CA ASP A 106 24.44 2.53 6.38
C ASP A 106 24.00 1.09 6.10
N GLU A 107 23.27 0.47 7.02
CA GLU A 107 22.69 -0.87 6.88
C GLU A 107 21.79 -1.00 5.65
N ILE A 108 21.19 0.11 5.20
CA ILE A 108 20.34 0.16 4.01
C ILE A 108 21.11 0.76 2.82
N ALA A 109 21.92 1.78 3.05
CA ALA A 109 22.52 2.58 1.99
C ALA A 109 23.78 1.98 1.37
N THR A 110 24.64 1.37 2.18
CA THR A 110 26.03 1.04 1.77
C THR A 110 26.46 -0.38 2.11
N LEU A 111 25.86 -1.00 3.12
CA LEU A 111 26.24 -2.34 3.58
C LEU A 111 25.44 -3.42 2.85
N ALA A 112 26.13 -4.49 2.46
CA ALA A 112 25.51 -5.72 1.96
C ALA A 112 25.46 -6.75 3.09
N GLY A 113 24.26 -7.23 3.43
CA GLY A 113 24.07 -8.18 4.52
C GLY A 113 22.71 -8.89 4.50
N PRO A 114 22.51 -9.89 5.37
CA PRO A 114 21.21 -10.55 5.51
C PRO A 114 20.17 -9.60 6.11
N GLN A 115 18.94 -9.68 5.60
CA GLN A 115 17.77 -9.02 6.18
C GLN A 115 16.82 -10.08 6.73
N LEU A 116 16.63 -10.08 8.06
CA LEU A 116 15.65 -10.93 8.71
C LEU A 116 14.24 -10.31 8.56
N VAL A 117 13.24 -11.16 8.41
CA VAL A 117 11.81 -10.79 8.37
C VAL A 117 11.11 -11.45 9.54
#